data_AF-A0AAU5ILE4-F1
#
_entry.id   AF-A0AAU5ILE4-F1
#
_cell.length_a   1.000
_cell.length_b   1.000
_cell.length_c   1.000
_cell.angle_alpha   90.00
_cell.angle_beta   90.00
_cell.angle_gamma   90.00
#
_symmetry.space_group_name_H-M   'P 1'
#
loop_
_entity.id
_entity.type
_entity.pdbx_description
1 polymer ?
#
loop_
_entity_poly.entity_id
_entity_poly.type
_entity_poly.pdbx_seq_one_letter_code
_entity_poly.pdbx_strand_id
1 'polypeptide(L)'
;MNVTELLAGLQAQHEAATTRAAEIQEQIDHLTAALAEAETRLTELDTARKVIAETAPSATEPDSPQTETSTAYQAIVNAFNQHPGQAFRARELHELLAMPTDEASVNITRSRLARLLRQGFLTQPGRGRYQKRT
;
A
#
# COMPACT_ATOMS: atom_id res chain seq x y z
N MET A 1 -31.66 -32.65 -43.75
CA MET A 1 -31.59 -31.29 -43.18
C MET A 1 -32.08 -30.35 -44.26
N ASN A 2 -33.19 -29.66 -43.99
CA ASN A 2 -33.85 -28.79 -44.97
C ASN A 2 -33.45 -27.33 -44.77
N VAL A 3 -33.52 -26.52 -45.84
CA VAL A 3 -33.12 -25.09 -45.84
C VAL A 3 -33.82 -24.30 -44.73
N THR A 4 -35.06 -24.65 -44.39
CA THR A 4 -35.83 -24.04 -43.31
C THR A 4 -35.23 -24.28 -41.93
N GLU A 5 -34.71 -25.47 -41.66
CA GLU A 5 -34.05 -25.81 -40.38
C GLU A 5 -32.73 -25.04 -40.23
N LEU A 6 -31.98 -24.89 -41.33
CA LEU A 6 -30.74 -24.12 -41.35
C LEU A 6 -30.99 -22.62 -41.08
N LEU A 7 -32.03 -22.05 -41.70
CA LEU A 7 -32.41 -20.64 -41.48
C LEU A 7 -32.88 -20.40 -40.04
N ALA A 8 -33.65 -21.32 -39.47
CA ALA A 8 -34.07 -21.24 -38.07
C ALA A 8 -32.88 -21.31 -37.10
N GLY A 9 -31.90 -22.19 -37.38
CA GLY A 9 -30.68 -22.28 -36.60
C GLY A 9 -29.83 -21.01 -36.65
N LEU A 10 -29.70 -20.39 -37.84
CA LEU A 10 -29.01 -19.11 -38.01
C LEU A 10 -29.72 -17.98 -37.27
N GLN A 11 -31.04 -17.93 -37.31
CA GLN A 11 -31.82 -16.93 -36.57
C GLN A 11 -31.60 -17.04 -35.06
N ALA A 12 -31.65 -18.26 -34.52
CA ALA A 12 -31.37 -18.51 -33.10
C ALA A 12 -29.94 -18.11 -32.70
N GLN A 13 -28.95 -18.39 -33.55
CA GLN A 13 -27.57 -17.96 -33.32
C GLN A 13 -27.43 -16.44 -33.36
N HIS A 14 -28.13 -15.76 -34.27
CA HIS A 14 -28.13 -14.31 -34.36
C HIS A 14 -28.74 -13.67 -33.10
N GLU A 15 -29.88 -14.17 -32.63
CA GLU A 15 -30.51 -13.69 -31.39
C GLU A 15 -29.60 -13.90 -30.18
N ALA A 16 -29.00 -15.09 -30.04
CA ALA A 16 -28.05 -15.37 -28.96
C ALA A 16 -26.83 -14.45 -29.01
N ALA A 17 -26.27 -14.20 -30.19
CA ALA A 17 -25.15 -13.27 -30.37
C ALA A 17 -25.55 -11.83 -30.02
N THR A 18 -26.77 -11.41 -30.36
CA THR A 18 -27.29 -10.08 -30.06
C THR A 18 -27.47 -9.89 -28.55
N THR A 19 -28.06 -10.87 -27.86
CA THR A 19 -28.19 -10.85 -26.40
C THR A 19 -26.80 -10.79 -25.74
N ARG A 20 -25.85 -11.59 -26.22
CA ARG A 20 -24.49 -11.59 -25.67
C ARG A 20 -23.77 -10.27 -25.88
N ALA A 21 -23.96 -9.63 -27.04
CA ALA A 21 -23.40 -8.31 -27.30
C ALA A 21 -23.99 -7.24 -26.36
N ALA A 22 -25.29 -7.29 -26.08
CA ALA A 22 -25.93 -6.37 -25.15
C ALA A 22 -25.41 -6.54 -23.71
N GLU A 23 -25.25 -7.79 -23.24
CA GLU A 23 -24.66 -8.08 -21.93
C GLU A 23 -23.23 -7.55 -21.80
N ILE A 24 -22.41 -7.73 -22.84
CA ILE A 24 -21.03 -7.23 -22.85
C ILE A 24 -21.03 -5.69 -22.81
N GLN A 25 -21.93 -5.05 -23.56
CA GLN A 25 -22.04 -3.59 -23.54
C GLN A 25 -22.41 -3.07 -22.15
N GLU A 26 -23.37 -3.71 -21.48
CA GLU A 26 -23.75 -3.35 -20.10
C GLU A 26 -22.58 -3.53 -19.12
N GLN A 27 -21.78 -4.59 -19.28
CA GLN A 27 -20.57 -4.79 -18.48
C GLN A 27 -19.51 -3.72 -18.73
N ILE A 28 -19.31 -3.31 -19.98
CA ILE A 28 -18.40 -2.21 -20.33
C ILE A 28 -18.85 -0.93 -19.64
N ASP A 29 -20.14 -0.57 -19.75
CA ASP A 29 -20.67 0.64 -19.15
C ASP A 29 -20.49 0.65 -17.62
N HIS A 30 -20.76 -0.48 -16.97
CA HIS A 30 -20.54 -0.64 -15.53
C HIS A 30 -19.06 -0.48 -15.14
N LEU A 31 -18.14 -1.15 -15.85
CA LEU A 31 -16.71 -1.08 -15.58
C LEU A 31 -16.15 0.33 -15.84
N THR A 32 -16.62 1.01 -16.88
CA THR A 32 -16.25 2.40 -17.16
C THR A 32 -16.70 3.34 -16.05
N ALA A 33 -17.91 3.18 -15.52
CA ALA A 33 -18.38 3.96 -14.38
C ALA A 33 -17.55 3.68 -13.11
N ALA A 34 -17.25 2.42 -12.83
CA ALA A 34 -16.41 2.04 -11.69
C ALA A 34 -14.97 2.59 -11.80
N LEU A 35 -14.42 2.62 -13.02
CA LEU A 35 -13.10 3.21 -13.28
C LEU A 35 -13.10 4.71 -13.00
N ALA A 36 -14.08 5.45 -13.52
CA ALA A 36 -14.19 6.90 -13.29
C ALA A 36 -14.33 7.25 -11.80
N GLU A 37 -15.07 6.44 -11.03
CA GLU A 37 -15.17 6.60 -9.58
C GLU A 37 -13.82 6.36 -8.88
N ALA A 38 -13.08 5.32 -9.28
CA ALA A 38 -11.76 5.02 -8.72
C ALA A 38 -10.74 6.13 -9.04
N GLU A 39 -10.74 6.65 -10.28
CA GLU A 39 -9.90 7.77 -10.69
C GLU A 39 -10.22 9.03 -9.87
N THR A 40 -11.50 9.32 -9.65
CA THR A 40 -11.92 10.44 -8.80
C THR A 40 -11.37 10.28 -7.38
N ARG A 41 -11.53 9.09 -6.77
CA ARG A 41 -10.97 8.81 -5.44
C ARG A 41 -9.45 8.99 -5.39
N LEU A 42 -8.73 8.61 -6.44
CA LEU A 42 -7.28 8.82 -6.52
C LEU A 42 -6.93 10.31 -6.54
N THR A 43 -7.66 11.13 -7.30
CA THR A 43 -7.44 12.58 -7.32
C THR A 43 -7.71 13.24 -5.96
N GLU A 44 -8.73 12.76 -5.23
CA GLU A 44 -9.03 13.20 -3.87
C GLU A 44 -7.89 12.84 -2.91
N LEU A 45 -7.36 11.62 -3.00
CA LEU A 45 -6.24 11.16 -2.17
C LEU A 45 -4.94 11.92 -2.46
N ASP A 46 -4.64 12.20 -3.73
CA ASP A 46 -3.48 13.01 -4.10
C ASP A 46 -3.62 14.46 -3.61
N THR A 47 -4.83 15.02 -3.70
CA THR A 47 -5.15 16.33 -3.10
C THR A 47 -4.97 16.30 -1.59
N ALA A 48 -5.50 15.29 -0.90
CA ALA A 48 -5.33 15.13 0.54
C ALA A 48 -3.86 15.00 0.93
N ARG A 49 -3.06 14.24 0.17
CA ARG A 49 -1.61 14.12 0.38
C ARG A 49 -0.91 15.48 0.24
N LYS A 50 -1.27 16.27 -0.78
CA LYS A 50 -0.73 17.62 -0.99
C LYS A 50 -1.10 18.55 0.17
N VAL A 51 -2.36 18.58 0.59
CA VAL A 51 -2.81 19.40 1.72
C VAL A 51 -2.09 18.99 3.01
N ILE A 52 -1.95 17.69 3.29
CA ILE A 52 -1.18 17.20 4.44
C ILE A 52 0.28 17.65 4.36
N ALA A 53 0.91 17.59 3.18
CA ALA A 53 2.29 18.04 3.00
C ALA A 53 2.45 19.56 3.20
N GLU A 54 1.48 20.37 2.76
CA GLU A 54 1.47 21.83 2.95
C GLU A 54 1.16 22.25 4.40
N THR A 55 0.35 21.46 5.11
CA THR A 55 -0.05 21.74 6.50
C THR A 55 0.90 21.12 7.52
N ALA A 56 1.68 20.10 7.10
CA ALA A 56 2.78 19.59 7.90
C ALA A 56 3.82 20.72 8.05
N PRO A 57 4.36 20.96 9.26
CA PRO A 57 5.43 21.93 9.42
C PRO A 57 6.57 21.57 8.47
N SER A 58 6.92 22.50 7.57
CA SER A 58 8.01 22.35 6.61
C SER A 58 9.23 21.78 7.31
N ALA A 59 9.59 20.55 6.96
CA ALA A 59 10.89 19.94 7.27
C ALA A 59 12.00 20.58 6.41
N THR A 60 11.99 21.90 6.30
CA THR A 60 12.97 22.70 5.57
C THR A 60 13.66 23.64 6.56
N GLU A 61 14.26 23.05 7.59
CA GLU A 61 15.38 23.62 8.33
C GLU A 61 16.28 22.43 8.72
N PRO A 62 17.54 22.36 8.24
CA PRO A 62 18.44 21.23 8.50
C PRO A 62 18.99 21.16 9.94
N ASP A 63 18.28 21.66 10.95
CA ASP A 63 18.85 21.72 12.31
C ASP A 63 17.81 21.56 13.42
N SER A 64 17.10 20.43 13.42
CA SER A 64 16.34 20.01 14.60
C SER A 64 16.39 18.50 14.80
N PRO A 65 16.89 17.99 15.95
CA PRO A 65 16.93 16.55 16.24
C PRO A 65 15.52 15.92 16.21
N GLN A 66 14.46 16.71 16.33
CA GLN A 66 13.06 16.26 16.25
C GLN A 66 12.63 15.86 14.81
N THR A 67 13.19 16.49 13.78
CA THR A 67 12.86 16.16 12.37
C THR A 67 13.58 14.90 11.93
N GLU A 68 14.87 14.76 12.27
CA GLU A 68 15.65 13.52 12.03
C GLU A 68 15.06 12.32 12.77
N THR A 69 14.54 12.54 13.99
CA THR A 69 13.88 11.47 14.73
C THR A 69 12.56 11.03 14.08
N SER A 70 11.83 11.93 13.43
CA SER A 70 10.59 11.63 12.69
C SER A 70 10.85 10.87 11.39
N THR A 71 11.82 11.30 10.58
CA THR A 71 12.21 10.61 9.33
C THR A 71 12.76 9.20 9.61
N ALA A 72 13.62 9.07 10.63
CA ALA A 72 14.12 7.77 11.07
C ALA A 72 13.01 6.85 11.59
N TYR A 73 12.00 7.39 12.29
CA TYR A 73 10.86 6.60 12.76
C TYR A 73 10.02 6.08 11.59
N GLN A 74 9.72 6.93 10.60
CA GLN A 74 9.00 6.52 9.39
C GLN A 74 9.77 5.48 8.58
N ALA A 75 11.09 5.66 8.43
CA ALA A 75 11.96 4.69 7.74
C ALA A 75 11.92 3.30 8.41
N ILE A 76 11.98 3.26 9.74
CA ILE A 76 11.87 2.00 10.52
C ILE A 76 10.50 1.33 10.29
N VAL A 77 9.40 2.09 10.37
CA VAL A 77 8.04 1.56 10.15
C VAL A 77 7.89 1.03 8.72
N ASN A 78 8.41 1.75 7.73
CA ASN A 78 8.38 1.34 6.33
C ASN A 78 9.21 0.07 6.07
N ALA A 79 10.38 -0.07 6.70
CA ALA A 79 11.19 -1.28 6.59
C ALA A 79 10.42 -2.54 7.04
N PHE A 80 9.71 -2.47 8.17
CA PHE A 80 8.87 -3.57 8.62
C PHE A 80 7.68 -3.84 7.69
N ASN A 81 7.11 -2.80 7.08
CA ASN A 81 6.05 -2.96 6.09
C ASN A 81 6.51 -3.65 4.81
N GLN A 82 7.73 -3.36 4.35
CA GLN A 82 8.34 -4.00 3.17
C GLN A 82 8.75 -5.45 3.46
N HIS A 83 9.11 -5.77 4.70
CA HIS A 83 9.60 -7.08 5.11
C HIS A 83 8.78 -7.67 6.29
N PRO A 84 7.49 -7.99 6.10
CA PRO A 84 6.60 -8.41 7.18
C PRO A 84 7.02 -9.75 7.83
N GLY A 85 7.61 -10.65 7.03
CA GLY A 85 8.08 -11.97 7.48
C GLY A 85 9.47 -11.97 8.11
N GLN A 86 10.19 -10.85 8.08
CA GLN A 86 11.59 -10.81 8.51
C GLN A 86 11.71 -10.17 9.90
N ALA A 87 12.47 -10.85 10.76
CA ALA A 87 12.73 -10.37 12.11
C ALA A 87 14.09 -9.65 12.17
N PHE A 88 14.08 -8.33 12.39
CA PHE A 88 15.27 -7.51 12.45
C PHE A 88 15.72 -7.21 13.89
N ARG A 89 17.04 -7.14 14.09
CA ARG A 89 17.66 -6.49 15.24
C ARG A 89 17.82 -4.98 14.98
N ALA A 90 17.95 -4.20 16.04
CA ALA A 90 18.15 -2.74 15.92
C ALA A 90 19.37 -2.38 15.05
N ARG A 91 20.49 -3.13 15.15
CA ARG A 91 21.67 -2.92 14.29
C ARG A 91 21.43 -3.31 12.83
N GLU A 92 20.73 -4.43 12.59
CA GLU A 92 20.38 -4.88 11.23
C GLU A 92 19.47 -3.85 10.52
N LEU A 93 18.58 -3.16 11.27
CA LEU A 93 17.80 -2.05 10.72
C LEU A 93 18.67 -0.85 10.35
N HIS A 94 19.70 -0.55 11.13
CA HIS A 94 20.61 0.56 10.82
C HIS A 94 21.42 0.29 9.57
N GLU A 95 21.89 -0.95 9.40
CA GLU A 95 22.57 -1.38 8.17
C GLU A 95 21.63 -1.31 6.96
N LEU A 96 20.39 -1.80 7.09
CA LEU A 96 19.40 -1.78 6.02
C LEU A 96 19.01 -0.36 5.60
N LEU A 97 18.88 0.55 6.58
CA LEU A 97 18.43 1.93 6.37
C LEU A 97 19.58 2.92 6.18
N ALA A 98 20.83 2.44 6.13
CA ALA A 98 22.04 3.25 6.09
C ALA A 98 22.07 4.35 7.18
N MET A 99 21.59 4.02 8.39
CA MET A 99 21.56 4.91 9.55
C MET A 99 22.85 4.83 10.38
N PRO A 100 23.19 5.87 11.17
CA PRO A 100 24.37 5.86 12.04
C PRO A 100 24.35 4.73 13.07
N THR A 101 25.35 3.83 13.00
CA THR A 101 25.44 2.62 13.85
C THR A 101 26.11 2.86 15.21
N ASP A 102 26.34 4.12 15.60
CA ASP A 102 26.88 4.47 16.91
C ASP A 102 25.93 4.01 18.03
N GLU A 103 26.49 3.79 19.22
CA GLU A 103 25.75 3.19 20.33
C GLU A 103 24.55 4.04 20.78
N ALA A 104 24.64 5.37 20.69
CA ALA A 104 23.54 6.24 21.06
C ALA A 104 22.38 6.10 20.07
N SER A 105 22.66 6.13 18.76
CA SER A 105 21.68 5.98 17.69
C SER A 105 20.98 4.61 17.72
N VAL A 106 21.73 3.54 18.00
CA VAL A 106 21.17 2.19 18.17
C VAL A 106 20.29 2.11 19.41
N ASN A 107 20.67 2.74 20.53
CA ASN A 107 19.88 2.74 21.76
C ASN A 107 18.57 3.54 21.63
N ILE A 108 18.60 4.68 20.94
CA ILE A 108 17.37 5.43 20.59
C ILE A 108 16.43 4.55 19.77
N THR A 109 16.97 3.81 18.80
CA THR A 109 16.19 2.91 17.95
C THR A 109 15.60 1.74 18.75
N ARG A 110 16.36 1.13 19.67
CA ARG A 110 15.84 0.11 20.59
C ARG A 110 14.65 0.61 21.41
N SER A 111 14.74 1.83 21.95
CA SER A 111 13.64 2.45 22.71
C SER A 111 12.38 2.65 21.85
N ARG A 112 12.55 3.03 20.58
CA ARG A 112 11.43 3.15 19.62
C ARG A 112 10.81 1.79 19.28
N LEU A 113 11.63 0.78 19.03
CA LEU A 113 11.15 -0.58 18.75
C LEU A 113 10.38 -1.15 19.94
N ALA A 114 10.85 -0.92 21.17
CA ALA A 114 10.13 -1.31 22.38
C ALA A 114 8.78 -0.58 22.54
N ARG A 115 8.68 0.67 22.06
CA ARG A 115 7.40 1.39 22.02
C ARG A 115 6.46 0.80 20.96
N LEU A 116 6.96 0.55 19.75
CA LEU A 116 6.17 -0.07 18.66
C LEU A 116 5.66 -1.47 19.03
N LEU A 117 6.47 -2.25 19.78
CA LEU A 117 6.06 -3.53 20.36
C LEU A 117 4.90 -3.34 21.35
N ARG A 118 4.99 -2.36 22.26
CA ARG A 118 3.91 -2.04 23.23
C ARG A 118 2.62 -1.54 22.56
N GLN A 119 2.73 -0.83 21.44
CA GLN A 119 1.59 -0.39 20.63
C GLN A 119 1.00 -1.53 19.78
N GLY A 120 1.61 -2.71 19.78
CA GLY A 120 1.18 -3.85 18.99
C GLY A 120 1.51 -3.76 17.50
N PHE A 121 2.35 -2.81 17.07
CA PHE A 121 2.78 -2.77 15.68
C PHE A 121 3.78 -3.90 15.35
N LEU A 122 4.61 -4.26 16.33
CA LEU A 122 5.63 -5.31 16.20
C LEU A 122 5.32 -6.47 17.14
N THR A 123 5.85 -7.64 16.80
CA THR A 123 5.98 -8.82 17.67
C THR A 123 7.46 -9.10 17.92
N GLN A 124 7.77 -9.78 19.03
CA GLN A 124 9.13 -10.16 19.39
C GLN A 124 9.30 -11.68 19.29
N PRO A 125 9.71 -12.22 18.13
CA PRO A 125 9.90 -13.67 17.94
C PRO A 125 11.13 -14.22 18.69
N GLY A 126 12.02 -13.36 19.18
CA GLY A 126 13.19 -13.77 19.95
C GLY A 126 13.89 -12.59 20.61
N ARG A 127 14.84 -12.86 21.52
CA ARG A 127 15.52 -11.81 22.31
C ARG A 127 16.17 -10.76 21.39
N GLY A 128 15.66 -9.53 21.45
CA GLY A 128 16.17 -8.40 20.68
C GLY A 128 15.86 -8.43 19.17
N ARG A 129 14.98 -9.33 18.72
CA ARG A 129 14.46 -9.37 17.35
C ARG A 129 13.04 -8.83 17.33
N TYR A 130 12.74 -7.98 16.37
CA TYR A 130 11.41 -7.41 16.17
C TYR A 130 10.92 -7.78 14.78
N GLN A 131 9.65 -8.07 14.64
CA GLN A 131 9.01 -8.43 13.38
C GLN A 131 7.68 -7.70 13.28
N LYS A 132 7.21 -7.42 12.06
CA LYS A 132 5.87 -6.85 11.86
C LYS A 132 4.82 -7.82 12.42
N ARG A 133 3.85 -7.30 13.18
CA ARG A 133 2.65 -8.07 13.51
C ARG A 133 1.77 -8.15 12.26
N THR A 134 1.71 -9.33 11.66
CA THR A 134 0.72 -9.69 10.62
C THR A 134 -0.57 -10.18 11.26
#